data_AF-A0A7W6PKD2-F1
#
_entry.id   AF-A0A7W6PKD2-F1
#
_cell.length_a   1.000
_cell.length_b   1.000
_cell.length_c   1.000
_cell.angle_alpha   90.00
_cell.angle_beta   90.00
_cell.angle_gamma   90.00
#
_symmetry.space_group_name_H-M   'P 1'
#
loop_
_entity.id
_entity.type
_entity.pdbx_description
1 polymer ?
#
loop_
_entity_poly.entity_id
_entity_poly.type
_entity_poly.pdbx_seq_one_letter_code
_entity_poly.pdbx_strand_id
1 'polypeptide(L)'
;MAAVAAIATSGVVGGAAATVPVERAVAQTCKPWPNDAAIRLAAIAFAGDAQTVPGERDIELRVAMLDAASGKVLAFYAQDMGEDAAFELAADSLRLDTARYDLAKGVRAIGVVVHSAARGPSCPDFYSNQALTLLVREGRSLRPVLQRDLYAWQRVKGEPCSVGKGDVITEVANLNLSMAPQGHAGYADIVLTANVSTVESVAGSDTDTERSRRVRQVLRYNGQRYVPVAGGDASWPFDN
;
A
#
# COMPACT_ATOMS: atom_id res chain seq x y z
N MET A 1 -4.21 -21.71 8.85
CA MET A 1 -5.43 -21.89 9.67
C MET A 1 -5.35 -21.23 11.05
N ALA A 2 -4.39 -21.56 11.93
CA ALA A 2 -4.34 -20.97 13.28
C ALA A 2 -4.25 -19.42 13.29
N ALA A 3 -3.39 -18.83 12.43
CA ALA A 3 -3.30 -17.37 12.28
C ALA A 3 -4.62 -16.75 11.80
N VAL A 4 -5.32 -17.38 10.86
CA VAL A 4 -6.59 -16.88 10.32
C VAL A 4 -7.66 -16.86 11.41
N ALA A 5 -7.81 -17.94 12.17
CA ALA A 5 -8.78 -18.01 13.27
C ALA A 5 -8.47 -16.99 14.39
N ALA A 6 -7.20 -16.82 14.74
CA ALA A 6 -6.78 -15.83 15.74
C ALA A 6 -7.07 -14.39 15.29
N ILE A 7 -6.85 -14.10 14.00
CA ILE A 7 -7.04 -12.75 13.43
C ILE A 7 -8.53 -12.45 13.17
N ALA A 8 -9.29 -13.46 12.76
CA ALA A 8 -10.74 -13.41 12.61
C ALA A 8 -11.47 -13.03 13.90
N THR A 9 -10.91 -13.39 15.06
CA THR A 9 -11.50 -13.16 16.38
C THR A 9 -10.87 -11.98 17.14
N SER A 10 -9.82 -11.36 16.59
CA SER A 10 -9.14 -10.23 17.24
C SER A 10 -9.79 -8.88 16.92
N GLY A 11 -10.21 -8.16 17.96
CA GLY A 11 -10.68 -6.77 17.88
C GLY A 11 -9.59 -5.73 18.17
N VAL A 12 -9.81 -4.47 17.79
CA VAL A 12 -8.98 -3.33 18.22
C VAL A 12 -9.25 -3.08 19.70
N VAL A 13 -8.22 -2.96 20.53
CA VAL A 13 -8.41 -2.49 21.92
C VAL A 13 -8.84 -1.02 21.84
N GLY A 14 -10.15 -0.76 21.98
CA GLY A 14 -10.78 0.56 21.85
C GLY A 14 -11.78 0.70 20.69
N GLY A 15 -11.95 -0.32 19.84
CA GLY A 15 -12.95 -0.36 18.77
C GLY A 15 -13.28 -1.79 18.39
N ALA A 16 -14.55 -2.18 18.43
CA ALA A 16 -14.97 -3.54 18.16
C ALA A 16 -14.86 -3.86 16.65
N ALA A 17 -13.72 -4.38 16.20
CA ALA A 17 -13.75 -5.18 14.97
C ALA A 17 -14.52 -6.46 15.31
N ALA A 18 -15.67 -6.66 14.67
CA ALA A 18 -16.55 -7.80 14.94
C ALA A 18 -15.82 -9.12 14.63
N THR A 19 -16.19 -10.22 15.28
CA THR A 19 -15.68 -11.53 14.87
C THR A 19 -16.11 -11.83 13.44
N VAL A 20 -15.16 -12.21 12.58
CA VAL A 20 -15.42 -12.53 11.17
C VAL A 20 -15.24 -14.03 10.95
N PRO A 21 -16.17 -14.73 10.29
CA PRO A 21 -15.97 -16.13 9.92
C PRO A 21 -14.74 -16.35 9.02
N VAL A 22 -14.00 -17.42 9.29
CA VAL A 22 -12.71 -17.75 8.67
C VAL A 22 -12.86 -18.04 7.17
N GLU A 23 -14.00 -18.58 6.76
CA GLU A 23 -14.37 -18.86 5.38
C GLU A 23 -14.53 -17.60 4.52
N ARG A 24 -14.66 -16.42 5.13
CA ARG A 24 -14.69 -15.14 4.40
C ARG A 24 -13.29 -14.62 4.05
N ALA A 25 -12.22 -15.32 4.41
CA ALA A 25 -10.87 -14.94 4.02
C ALA A 25 -10.68 -15.08 2.49
N VAL A 26 -10.44 -13.97 1.80
CA VAL A 26 -10.31 -13.92 0.34
C VAL A 26 -8.87 -13.73 -0.14
N ALA A 27 -8.00 -13.19 0.71
CA ALA A 27 -6.55 -13.21 0.51
C ALA A 27 -5.82 -13.26 1.83
N GLN A 28 -4.62 -13.82 1.81
CA GLN A 28 -3.80 -13.93 3.00
C GLN A 28 -2.32 -14.03 2.68
N THR A 29 -1.50 -13.47 3.55
CA THR A 29 -0.05 -13.67 3.53
C THR A 29 0.46 -13.71 4.95
N CYS A 30 1.47 -14.55 5.20
CA CYS A 30 2.07 -14.72 6.52
C CYS A 30 3.56 -14.98 6.36
N LYS A 31 4.40 -14.32 7.15
CA LYS A 31 5.84 -14.61 7.16
C LYS A 31 6.51 -14.29 8.51
N PRO A 32 7.64 -14.94 8.84
CA PRO A 32 8.42 -14.57 10.02
C PRO A 32 8.86 -13.11 9.98
N TRP A 33 8.97 -12.46 11.15
CA TRP A 33 9.53 -11.12 11.24
C TRP A 33 11.07 -11.21 11.26
N PRO A 34 11.78 -10.61 10.28
CA PRO A 34 13.24 -10.79 10.19
C PRO A 34 14.04 -10.23 11.38
N ASN A 35 13.46 -9.32 12.17
CA ASN A 35 14.14 -8.67 13.28
C ASN A 35 13.88 -9.35 14.64
N ASP A 36 12.87 -10.22 14.74
CA ASP A 36 12.55 -10.96 15.96
C ASP A 36 11.86 -12.27 15.60
N ALA A 37 12.56 -13.38 15.80
CA ALA A 37 12.06 -14.71 15.47
C ALA A 37 10.87 -15.15 16.35
N ALA A 38 10.65 -14.51 17.51
CA ALA A 38 9.47 -14.73 18.33
C ALA A 38 8.21 -14.11 17.73
N ILE A 39 8.32 -13.34 16.64
CA ILE A 39 7.20 -12.66 15.99
C ILE A 39 6.96 -13.24 14.59
N ARG A 40 5.69 -13.52 14.31
CA ARG A 40 5.18 -13.80 12.97
C ARG A 40 4.24 -12.69 12.53
N LEU A 41 4.37 -12.24 11.29
CA LEU A 41 3.44 -11.30 10.69
C LEU A 41 2.39 -12.02 9.87
N ALA A 42 1.19 -11.47 9.86
CA ALA A 42 0.09 -11.90 9.02
C ALA A 42 -0.72 -10.69 8.52
N ALA A 43 -1.13 -10.73 7.26
CA ALA A 43 -2.14 -9.84 6.68
C ALA A 43 -3.20 -10.70 6.00
N ILE A 44 -4.47 -10.44 6.30
CA ILE A 44 -5.60 -11.24 5.82
C ILE A 44 -6.72 -10.28 5.47
N ALA A 45 -7.28 -10.42 4.27
CA ALA A 45 -8.45 -9.69 3.83
C ALA A 45 -9.68 -10.60 3.94
N PHE A 46 -10.74 -10.08 4.54
CA PHE A 46 -12.01 -10.78 4.69
C PHE A 46 -13.12 -10.06 3.91
N ALA A 47 -13.93 -10.80 3.17
CA ALA A 47 -15.10 -10.24 2.52
C ALA A 47 -16.23 -9.95 3.54
N GLY A 48 -17.03 -8.93 3.26
CA GLY A 48 -18.20 -8.51 4.03
C GLY A 48 -19.30 -9.57 4.02
N ASP A 49 -19.37 -10.40 2.99
CA ASP A 49 -20.24 -11.56 2.90
C ASP A 49 -19.65 -12.63 1.96
N ALA A 50 -20.36 -13.75 1.77
CA ALA A 50 -19.92 -14.86 0.94
C ALA A 50 -20.52 -14.90 -0.48
N GLN A 51 -21.45 -13.99 -0.80
CA GLN A 51 -22.24 -13.99 -2.04
C GLN A 51 -21.76 -12.94 -3.03
N THR A 52 -21.31 -11.78 -2.53
CA THR A 52 -20.85 -10.66 -3.34
C THR A 52 -19.59 -11.04 -4.11
N VAL A 53 -19.64 -10.79 -5.41
CA VAL A 53 -18.59 -11.20 -6.36
C VAL A 53 -17.39 -10.24 -6.29
N PRO A 54 -16.18 -10.70 -6.65
CA PRO A 54 -15.01 -9.82 -6.78
C PRO A 54 -15.31 -8.60 -7.66
N GLY A 55 -14.84 -7.43 -7.23
CA GLY A 55 -15.09 -6.14 -7.87
C GLY A 55 -16.24 -5.35 -7.25
N GLU A 56 -17.00 -5.93 -6.33
CA GLU A 56 -18.14 -5.29 -5.65
C GLU A 56 -18.17 -5.54 -4.14
N ARG A 57 -17.18 -6.25 -3.57
CA ARG A 57 -17.16 -6.63 -2.15
C ARG A 57 -16.76 -5.46 -1.25
N ASP A 58 -17.42 -5.38 -0.10
CA ASP A 58 -16.81 -4.76 1.08
C ASP A 58 -15.73 -5.71 1.63
N ILE A 59 -14.57 -5.19 1.96
CA ILE A 59 -13.41 -5.95 2.46
C ILE A 59 -12.91 -5.33 3.77
N GLU A 60 -12.61 -6.17 4.75
CA GLU A 60 -11.86 -5.77 5.94
C GLU A 60 -10.45 -6.39 5.88
N LEU A 61 -9.43 -5.56 5.71
CA LEU A 61 -8.03 -5.95 5.84
C LEU A 61 -7.63 -5.97 7.31
N ARG A 62 -7.13 -7.10 7.79
CA ARG A 62 -6.56 -7.28 9.13
C ARG A 62 -5.08 -7.58 9.06
N VAL A 63 -4.27 -6.83 9.80
CA VAL A 63 -2.83 -7.05 9.94
C VAL A 63 -2.50 -7.32 11.40
N ALA A 64 -1.72 -8.35 11.66
CA ALA A 64 -1.37 -8.75 13.01
C ALA A 64 0.11 -9.09 13.15
N MET A 65 0.65 -8.71 14.32
CA MET A 65 1.83 -9.34 14.90
C MET A 65 1.37 -10.47 15.80
N LEU A 66 1.91 -11.66 15.58
CA LEU A 66 1.59 -12.87 16.32
C LEU A 66 2.82 -13.35 17.09
N ASP A 67 2.61 -13.88 18.28
CA ASP A 67 3.60 -14.70 18.96
C ASP A 67 3.82 -15.98 18.14
N ALA A 68 5.07 -16.23 17.74
CA ALA A 68 5.39 -17.30 16.80
C ALA A 68 5.16 -18.70 17.38
N ALA A 69 5.26 -18.86 18.71
CA ALA A 69 5.10 -20.15 19.39
C ALA A 69 3.63 -20.48 19.66
N SER A 70 2.87 -19.52 20.18
CA SER A 70 1.48 -19.71 20.62
C SER A 70 0.43 -19.29 19.58
N GLY A 71 0.81 -18.48 18.59
CA GLY A 71 -0.12 -17.87 17.64
C GLY A 71 -0.97 -16.74 18.22
N LYS A 72 -0.69 -16.30 19.46
CA LYS A 72 -1.43 -15.22 20.12
C LYS A 72 -1.22 -13.88 19.41
N VAL A 73 -2.30 -13.13 19.20
CA VAL A 73 -2.22 -11.76 18.65
C VAL A 73 -1.56 -10.82 19.68
N LEU A 74 -0.40 -10.28 19.31
CA LEU A 74 0.40 -9.34 20.10
C LEU A 74 0.04 -7.88 19.80
N ALA A 75 -0.23 -7.57 18.53
CA ALA A 75 -0.69 -6.25 18.08
C ALA A 75 -1.50 -6.38 16.78
N PHE A 76 -2.41 -5.43 16.53
CA PHE A 76 -3.42 -5.54 15.49
C PHE A 76 -3.74 -4.20 14.81
N TYR A 77 -4.03 -4.25 13.51
CA TYR A 77 -4.57 -3.17 12.67
C TYR A 77 -5.72 -3.72 11.82
N ALA A 78 -6.77 -2.94 11.64
CA ALA A 78 -7.85 -3.21 10.69
C ALA A 78 -8.10 -1.99 9.80
N GLN A 79 -8.52 -2.25 8.57
CA GLN A 79 -8.88 -1.24 7.58
C GLN A 79 -10.03 -1.76 6.71
N ASP A 80 -11.09 -0.97 6.61
CA ASP A 80 -12.16 -1.22 5.63
C ASP A 80 -11.74 -0.72 4.25
N MET A 81 -12.11 -1.48 3.22
CA MET A 81 -11.86 -1.21 1.81
C MET A 81 -13.11 -1.62 1.02
N GLY A 82 -13.46 -0.87 -0.01
CA GLY A 82 -14.51 -1.25 -0.95
C GLY A 82 -13.91 -1.61 -2.30
N GLU A 83 -14.36 -2.71 -2.91
CA GLU A 83 -14.05 -3.02 -4.29
C GLU A 83 -14.94 -2.26 -5.25
N ASP A 84 -14.36 -1.88 -6.38
CA ASP A 84 -15.02 -1.18 -7.48
C ASP A 84 -14.24 -1.39 -8.79
N ALA A 85 -14.56 -0.60 -9.82
CA ALA A 85 -13.89 -0.68 -11.12
C ALA A 85 -12.38 -0.39 -11.08
N ALA A 86 -11.86 0.28 -10.03
CA ALA A 86 -10.45 0.61 -9.84
C ALA A 86 -9.75 -0.32 -8.84
N PHE A 87 -10.50 -0.94 -7.92
CA PHE A 87 -9.95 -1.83 -6.90
C PHE A 87 -10.65 -3.19 -6.85
N GLU A 88 -9.87 -4.25 -7.05
CA GLU A 88 -10.32 -5.64 -6.88
C GLU A 88 -9.19 -6.44 -6.22
N LEU A 89 -9.53 -7.29 -5.26
CA LEU A 89 -8.60 -8.04 -4.45
C LEU A 89 -8.60 -9.52 -4.87
N ALA A 90 -7.48 -9.98 -5.43
CA ALA A 90 -7.21 -11.38 -5.73
C ALA A 90 -6.56 -12.09 -4.53
N ALA A 91 -6.48 -13.42 -4.58
CA ALA A 91 -5.95 -14.22 -3.48
C ALA A 91 -4.48 -13.91 -3.12
N ASP A 92 -3.70 -13.43 -4.09
CA ASP A 92 -2.29 -13.05 -3.98
C ASP A 92 -2.05 -11.53 -3.88
N SER A 93 -3.11 -10.74 -3.73
CA SER A 93 -3.04 -9.27 -3.64
C SER A 93 -2.33 -8.74 -2.40
N LEU A 94 -2.05 -9.57 -1.38
CA LEU A 94 -1.42 -9.12 -0.13
C LEU A 94 0.06 -9.49 -0.05
N ARG A 95 0.90 -8.49 0.19
CA ARG A 95 2.33 -8.67 0.44
C ARG A 95 2.77 -7.99 1.73
N LEU A 96 3.46 -8.73 2.60
CA LEU A 96 4.15 -8.14 3.74
C LEU A 96 5.51 -7.60 3.28
N ASP A 97 5.77 -6.33 3.52
CA ASP A 97 7.05 -5.68 3.29
C ASP A 97 7.82 -5.56 4.61
N THR A 98 8.98 -6.20 4.67
CA THR A 98 9.82 -6.28 5.87
C THR A 98 11.19 -5.63 5.64
N ALA A 99 11.26 -4.66 4.73
CA ALA A 99 12.45 -3.84 4.58
C ALA A 99 12.85 -3.18 5.92
N ARG A 100 14.05 -2.59 5.94
CA ARG A 100 14.63 -1.96 7.14
C ARG A 100 14.05 -0.56 7.38
N TYR A 101 12.75 -0.50 7.72
CA TYR A 101 12.06 0.72 8.13
C TYR A 101 12.34 1.06 9.59
N ASP A 102 13.62 1.23 9.93
CA ASP A 102 14.06 1.63 11.26
C ASP A 102 13.79 3.14 11.41
N LEU A 103 12.63 3.48 11.98
CA LEU A 103 12.11 4.85 12.02
C LEU A 103 12.73 5.67 13.15
N ALA A 104 12.93 5.07 14.31
CA ALA A 104 13.59 5.69 15.46
C ALA A 104 14.26 4.59 16.30
N LYS A 105 15.02 4.96 17.32
CA LYS A 105 15.64 3.99 18.23
C LYS A 105 14.57 3.10 18.87
N GLY A 106 14.60 1.81 18.56
CA GLY A 106 13.61 0.83 19.05
C GLY A 106 12.24 0.88 18.37
N VAL A 107 12.05 1.74 17.36
CA VAL A 107 10.82 1.88 16.60
C VAL A 107 11.08 1.44 15.16
N ARG A 108 10.54 0.28 14.79
CA ARG A 108 10.61 -0.24 13.43
C ARG A 108 9.20 -0.46 12.89
N ALA A 109 8.95 0.03 11.68
CA ALA A 109 7.68 -0.19 11.01
C ALA A 109 7.67 -1.51 10.24
N ILE A 110 6.46 -2.07 10.09
CA ILE A 110 6.15 -3.16 9.18
C ILE A 110 5.38 -2.57 8.00
N GLY A 111 5.63 -3.04 6.78
CA GLY A 111 4.83 -2.67 5.62
C GLY A 111 3.81 -3.75 5.26
N VAL A 112 2.61 -3.33 4.89
CA VAL A 112 1.65 -4.15 4.15
C VAL A 112 1.39 -3.48 2.81
N VAL A 113 1.50 -4.23 1.72
CA VAL A 113 1.21 -3.77 0.36
C VAL A 113 -0.01 -4.51 -0.13
N VAL A 114 -1.00 -3.75 -0.58
CA VAL A 114 -2.22 -4.25 -1.23
C VAL A 114 -2.11 -3.97 -2.72
N HIS A 115 -2.12 -5.02 -3.52
CA HIS A 115 -2.12 -4.95 -4.97
C HIS A 115 -3.55 -5.14 -5.49
N SER A 116 -4.05 -4.21 -6.29
CA SER A 116 -5.30 -4.35 -7.03
C SER A 116 -5.09 -5.23 -8.26
N ALA A 117 -5.94 -6.24 -8.43
CA ALA A 117 -6.07 -7.06 -9.63
C ALA A 117 -7.09 -6.49 -10.64
N ALA A 118 -7.75 -5.38 -10.30
CA ALA A 118 -8.74 -4.77 -11.18
C ALA A 118 -8.11 -4.42 -12.53
N ARG A 119 -8.87 -4.63 -13.60
CA ARG A 119 -8.48 -4.20 -14.96
C ARG A 119 -8.41 -2.68 -15.10
N GLY A 120 -9.02 -1.96 -14.17
CA GLY A 120 -9.14 -0.51 -14.19
C GLY A 120 -10.27 -0.01 -15.08
N PRO A 121 -10.53 1.31 -15.07
CA PRO A 121 -11.53 1.93 -15.92
C PRO A 121 -11.15 1.79 -17.39
N SER A 122 -12.13 1.83 -18.31
CA SER A 122 -11.85 1.78 -19.75
C SER A 122 -11.12 3.02 -20.29
N CYS A 123 -11.28 4.18 -19.64
CA CYS A 123 -10.70 5.46 -20.07
C CYS A 123 -10.16 6.28 -18.89
N PRO A 124 -9.18 5.79 -18.12
CA PRO A 124 -8.68 6.48 -16.94
C PRO A 124 -7.84 7.69 -17.35
N ASP A 125 -7.90 8.78 -16.59
CA ASP A 125 -6.87 9.83 -16.59
C ASP A 125 -5.74 9.50 -15.61
N PHE A 126 -6.04 8.71 -14.58
CA PHE A 126 -5.11 8.33 -13.53
C PHE A 126 -5.42 6.91 -13.04
N TYR A 127 -4.38 6.21 -12.61
CA TYR A 127 -4.47 4.92 -11.96
C TYR A 127 -3.33 4.77 -10.96
N SER A 128 -3.61 4.24 -9.77
CA SER A 128 -2.59 3.87 -8.80
C SER A 128 -2.77 2.44 -8.32
N ASN A 129 -1.68 1.84 -7.85
CA ASN A 129 -1.68 0.46 -7.37
C ASN A 129 -0.53 0.27 -6.36
N GLN A 130 -0.50 -0.90 -5.72
CA GLN A 130 0.48 -1.28 -4.72
C GLN A 130 0.41 -0.36 -3.51
N ALA A 131 -0.79 -0.20 -2.94
CA ALA A 131 -1.05 0.61 -1.77
C ALA A 131 -0.26 0.07 -0.57
N LEU A 132 0.81 0.79 -0.19
CA LEU A 132 1.64 0.51 0.96
C LEU A 132 1.09 1.25 2.18
N THR A 133 0.89 0.51 3.27
CA THR A 133 0.73 1.06 4.61
C THR A 133 1.91 0.66 5.49
N LEU A 134 2.65 1.63 6.03
CA LEU A 134 3.62 1.39 7.10
C LEU A 134 2.93 1.48 8.46
N LEU A 135 3.10 0.45 9.28
CA LEU A 135 2.48 0.29 10.59
C LEU A 135 3.56 0.21 11.68
N VAL A 136 3.38 0.93 12.77
CA VAL A 136 4.23 0.89 13.96
C VAL A 136 3.47 0.26 15.11
N ARG A 137 4.13 -0.61 15.88
CA ARG A 137 3.54 -1.20 17.09
C ARG A 137 3.50 -0.20 18.23
N GLU A 138 2.30 -0.04 18.80
CA GLU A 138 2.05 0.74 20.02
C GLU A 138 1.27 -0.12 21.02
N GLY A 139 2.01 -0.81 21.90
CA GLY A 139 1.40 -1.79 22.80
C GLY A 139 0.71 -2.92 22.03
N ARG A 140 -0.63 -2.90 22.04
CA ARG A 140 -1.50 -3.89 21.39
C ARG A 140 -2.10 -3.41 20.05
N SER A 141 -1.81 -2.18 19.62
CA SER A 141 -2.23 -1.68 18.30
C SER A 141 -1.05 -1.63 17.34
N LEU A 142 -1.35 -1.72 16.05
CA LEU A 142 -0.49 -1.37 14.94
C LEU A 142 -1.04 -0.07 14.36
N ARG A 143 -0.33 1.04 14.56
CA ARG A 143 -0.77 2.35 14.11
C ARG A 143 -0.19 2.67 12.73
N PRO A 144 -1.00 3.10 11.75
CA PRO A 144 -0.49 3.54 10.46
C PRO A 144 0.27 4.86 10.61
N VAL A 145 1.46 4.92 10.01
CA VAL A 145 2.34 6.10 9.99
C VAL A 145 2.65 6.60 8.58
N LEU A 146 2.39 5.80 7.54
CA LEU A 146 2.48 6.20 6.14
C LEU A 146 1.50 5.37 5.31
N GLN A 147 0.80 6.02 4.38
CA GLN A 147 -0.01 5.36 3.35
C GLN A 147 0.36 5.99 1.99
N ARG A 148 0.82 5.16 1.05
CA ARG A 148 1.29 5.58 -0.28
C ARG A 148 1.13 4.46 -1.29
N ASP A 149 0.73 4.79 -2.52
CA ASP A 149 0.78 3.84 -3.63
C ASP A 149 2.20 3.76 -4.18
N LEU A 150 2.67 2.54 -4.44
CA LEU A 150 4.01 2.31 -4.98
C LEU A 150 4.05 2.26 -6.51
N TYR A 151 2.89 2.33 -7.15
CA TYR A 151 2.73 2.41 -8.58
C TYR A 151 1.71 3.49 -8.93
N ALA A 152 2.03 4.29 -9.95
CA ALA A 152 1.10 5.24 -10.53
C ALA A 152 1.22 5.25 -12.06
N TRP A 153 0.11 5.49 -12.73
CA TRP A 153 0.01 5.79 -14.15
C TRP A 153 -0.88 7.03 -14.30
N GLN A 154 -0.51 7.93 -15.21
CA GLN A 154 -1.34 9.09 -15.54
C GLN A 154 -1.26 9.44 -17.02
N ARG A 155 -2.33 10.06 -17.52
CA ARG A 155 -2.31 10.77 -18.79
C ARG A 155 -1.94 12.24 -18.55
N VAL A 156 -0.86 12.68 -19.19
CA VAL A 156 -0.38 14.07 -19.13
C VAL A 156 -0.97 14.91 -20.27
N LYS A 157 -1.16 14.31 -21.45
CA LYS A 157 -1.77 14.94 -22.63
C LYS A 157 -2.61 13.94 -23.40
N GLY A 158 -3.68 14.43 -24.03
CA GLY A 158 -4.59 13.64 -24.85
C GLY A 158 -5.96 13.50 -24.19
N GLU A 159 -6.96 13.09 -24.97
CA GLU A 159 -8.34 12.95 -24.50
C GLU A 159 -8.62 11.48 -24.10
N PRO A 160 -9.26 11.21 -22.95
CA PRO A 160 -9.81 9.89 -22.64
C PRO A 160 -10.65 9.30 -23.79
N CYS A 161 -10.68 7.98 -23.90
CA CYS A 161 -11.47 7.26 -24.91
C CYS A 161 -11.20 7.66 -26.38
N SER A 162 -10.11 8.38 -26.67
CA SER A 162 -9.83 8.94 -27.98
C SER A 162 -8.59 8.33 -28.63
N VAL A 163 -8.47 7.00 -28.51
CA VAL A 163 -7.35 6.20 -29.06
C VAL A 163 -7.16 6.54 -30.55
N GLY A 164 -5.95 6.96 -30.91
CA GLY A 164 -5.58 7.29 -32.29
C GLY A 164 -6.14 8.60 -32.85
N LYS A 165 -6.86 9.42 -32.06
CA LYS A 165 -7.44 10.69 -32.52
C LYS A 165 -6.57 11.92 -32.25
N GLY A 166 -5.42 11.75 -31.63
CA GLY A 166 -4.48 12.83 -31.33
C GLY A 166 -3.25 12.31 -30.59
N ASP A 167 -2.28 13.21 -30.35
CA ASP A 167 -1.09 12.87 -29.59
C ASP A 167 -1.45 12.57 -28.13
N VAL A 168 -0.84 11.53 -27.59
CA VAL A 168 -1.03 11.10 -26.21
C VAL A 168 0.32 11.10 -25.50
N ILE A 169 0.36 11.70 -24.31
CA ILE A 169 1.51 11.59 -23.40
C ILE A 169 1.04 10.94 -22.12
N THR A 170 1.69 9.87 -21.70
CA THR A 170 1.43 9.17 -20.45
C THR A 170 2.69 9.10 -19.61
N GLU A 171 2.52 8.98 -18.29
CA GLU A 171 3.60 8.70 -17.36
C GLU A 171 3.27 7.48 -16.52
N VAL A 172 4.25 6.58 -16.37
CA VAL A 172 4.25 5.49 -15.40
C VAL A 172 5.31 5.78 -14.34
N ALA A 173 4.97 5.58 -13.07
CA ALA A 173 5.92 5.68 -11.97
C ALA A 173 5.92 4.43 -11.10
N ASN A 174 7.13 3.96 -10.83
CA ASN A 174 7.41 2.94 -9.83
C ASN A 174 8.17 3.58 -8.67
N LEU A 175 7.58 3.53 -7.48
CA LEU A 175 8.07 4.18 -6.28
C LEU A 175 8.75 3.16 -5.35
N ASN A 176 9.78 3.62 -4.65
CA ASN A 176 10.41 2.90 -3.56
C ASN A 176 10.69 3.84 -2.39
N LEU A 177 10.82 3.26 -1.20
CA LEU A 177 11.10 3.95 0.04
C LEU A 177 12.50 3.59 0.52
N SER A 178 13.18 4.59 1.08
CA SER A 178 14.42 4.39 1.83
C SER A 178 14.46 5.29 3.05
N MET A 179 15.19 4.88 4.08
CA MET A 179 15.40 5.70 5.27
C MET A 179 16.55 6.67 5.03
N ALA A 180 16.34 7.95 5.31
CA ALA A 180 17.40 8.94 5.27
C ALA A 180 18.39 8.71 6.43
N PRO A 181 19.69 9.03 6.25
CA PRO A 181 20.67 8.96 7.33
C PRO A 181 20.41 9.98 8.45
N GLN A 182 19.77 11.11 8.11
CA GLN A 182 19.40 12.15 9.04
C GLN A 182 17.90 12.07 9.36
N GLY A 183 17.54 12.46 10.57
CA GLY A 183 16.16 12.44 11.05
C GLY A 183 15.74 13.77 11.66
N HIS A 184 14.43 13.96 11.76
CA HIS A 184 13.79 15.10 12.41
C HIS A 184 12.97 14.61 13.60
N ALA A 185 13.03 15.36 14.70
CA ALA A 185 12.31 15.03 15.94
C ALA A 185 12.55 13.60 16.46
N GLY A 186 13.75 13.05 16.24
CA GLY A 186 14.12 11.69 16.67
C GLY A 186 13.66 10.56 15.75
N TYR A 187 13.01 10.88 14.63
CA TYR A 187 12.59 9.95 13.59
C TYR A 187 13.39 10.17 12.31
N ALA A 188 13.88 9.10 11.68
CA ALA A 188 14.53 9.16 10.38
C ALA A 188 13.54 9.61 9.29
N ASP A 189 13.97 10.50 8.40
CA ASP A 189 13.12 10.90 7.28
C ASP A 189 12.95 9.73 6.31
N ILE A 190 11.81 9.66 5.62
CA ILE A 190 11.59 8.70 4.53
C ILE A 190 11.86 9.41 3.21
N VAL A 191 12.73 8.84 2.39
CA VAL A 191 12.95 9.29 1.02
C VAL A 191 12.13 8.40 0.09
N LEU A 192 11.09 8.99 -0.51
CA LEU A 192 10.39 8.42 -1.65
C LEU A 192 11.17 8.70 -2.92
N THR A 193 11.39 7.68 -3.73
CA THR A 193 12.02 7.80 -5.05
C THR A 193 11.09 7.20 -6.10
N ALA A 194 10.66 8.01 -7.07
CA ALA A 194 9.89 7.55 -8.22
C ALA A 194 10.81 7.46 -9.44
N ASN A 195 10.83 6.29 -10.08
CA ASN A 195 11.35 6.15 -11.45
C ASN A 195 10.16 6.35 -12.39
N VAL A 196 10.19 7.45 -13.14
CA VAL A 196 9.11 7.85 -14.04
C VAL A 196 9.52 7.57 -15.48
N SER A 197 8.69 6.84 -16.21
CA SER A 197 8.79 6.71 -17.66
C SER A 197 7.66 7.50 -18.31
N THR A 198 8.02 8.40 -19.22
CA THR A 198 7.09 9.18 -20.04
C THR A 198 7.06 8.55 -21.43
N VAL A 199 5.86 8.18 -21.89
CA VAL A 199 5.62 7.64 -23.22
C VAL A 199 4.82 8.67 -24.02
N GLU A 200 5.35 9.06 -25.17
CA GLU A 200 4.72 9.96 -26.13
C GLU A 200 4.37 9.19 -27.41
N SER A 201 3.08 9.15 -27.71
CA SER A 201 2.51 8.55 -28.91
C SER A 201 1.98 9.65 -29.81
N VAL A 202 2.48 9.75 -31.03
CA VAL A 202 2.07 10.76 -32.02
C VAL A 202 1.02 10.17 -32.95
N ALA A 203 -0.04 10.93 -33.25
CA ALA A 203 -1.09 10.45 -34.15
C ALA A 203 -0.52 10.12 -35.55
N GLY A 204 -0.79 8.90 -36.03
CA GLY A 204 -0.29 8.43 -37.33
C GLY A 204 1.17 7.96 -37.34
N SER A 205 1.83 7.89 -36.18
CA SER A 205 3.12 7.21 -36.01
C SER A 205 2.91 5.81 -35.46
N ASP A 206 3.67 4.83 -35.98
CA ASP A 206 3.73 3.46 -35.45
C ASP A 206 4.81 3.31 -34.36
N THR A 207 5.48 4.40 -34.00
CA THR A 207 6.58 4.41 -33.03
C THR A 207 6.29 5.39 -31.90
N ASP A 208 6.43 4.89 -30.67
CA ASP A 208 6.38 5.67 -29.45
C ASP A 208 7.77 6.17 -29.06
N THR A 209 7.82 7.36 -28.44
CA THR A 209 9.05 7.88 -27.81
C THR A 209 8.98 7.70 -26.31
N GLU A 210 10.00 7.10 -25.71
CA GLU A 210 10.10 6.89 -24.27
C GLU A 210 11.23 7.72 -23.65
N ARG A 211 10.96 8.35 -22.51
CA ARG A 211 11.96 9.08 -21.72
C ARG A 211 11.82 8.73 -20.24
N SER A 212 12.94 8.47 -19.57
CA SER A 212 12.95 8.17 -18.15
C SER A 212 13.56 9.30 -17.33
N ARG A 213 12.98 9.56 -16.15
CA ARG A 213 13.54 10.46 -15.13
C ARG A 213 13.34 9.89 -13.74
N ARG A 214 14.15 10.35 -12.80
CA ARG A 214 14.02 10.00 -11.38
C ARG A 214 13.71 11.26 -10.58
N VAL A 215 12.66 11.21 -9.77
CA VAL A 215 12.28 12.29 -8.86
C VAL A 215 12.22 11.78 -7.43
N ARG A 216 12.44 12.66 -6.46
CA ARG A 216 12.52 12.30 -5.05
C ARG A 216 11.69 13.26 -4.21
N GLN A 217 11.01 12.72 -3.20
CA GLN A 217 10.33 13.50 -2.19
C GLN A 217 10.77 13.01 -0.81
N VAL A 218 11.05 13.96 0.08
CA VAL A 218 11.35 13.65 1.48
C VAL A 218 10.06 13.79 2.28
N LEU A 219 9.77 12.79 3.10
CA LEU A 219 8.69 12.79 4.07
C LEU A 219 9.27 12.89 5.49
N ARG A 220 8.68 13.74 6.31
CA ARG A 220 9.05 13.93 7.72
C ARG A 220 7.93 13.50 8.65
N TYR A 221 8.32 12.93 9.77
CA TYR A 221 7.38 12.59 10.82
C TYR A 221 6.87 13.87 11.50
N ASN A 222 5.56 14.09 11.53
CA ASN A 222 4.94 15.26 12.12
C ASN A 222 4.46 15.06 13.57
N GLY A 223 4.89 13.98 14.22
CA GLY A 223 4.39 13.55 15.53
C GLY A 223 3.32 12.46 15.45
N GLN A 224 2.64 12.32 14.32
CA GLN A 224 1.61 11.30 14.09
C GLN A 224 1.92 10.43 12.86
N ARG A 225 2.27 11.04 11.73
CA ARG A 225 2.52 10.34 10.46
C ARG A 225 3.61 11.03 9.65
N TYR A 226 4.10 10.35 8.63
CA TYR A 226 5.00 10.92 7.64
C TYR A 226 4.21 11.78 6.66
N VAL A 227 4.65 13.01 6.45
CA VAL A 227 4.05 13.98 5.51
C VAL A 227 5.14 14.61 4.64
N PRO A 228 4.81 15.03 3.41
CA PRO A 228 5.75 15.75 2.56
C PRO A 228 6.28 17.01 3.25
N VAL A 229 7.57 17.30 3.06
CA VAL A 229 8.16 18.56 3.54
C VAL A 229 7.63 19.73 2.71
N ALA A 230 7.16 20.78 3.38
CA ALA A 230 6.73 22.01 2.72
C ALA A 230 7.90 22.63 1.92
N GLY A 231 7.64 23.03 0.67
CA GLY A 231 8.69 23.50 -0.25
C GLY A 231 9.60 22.40 -0.79
N GLY A 232 9.15 21.13 -0.70
CA GLY A 232 9.81 19.99 -1.35
C GLY A 232 9.86 20.13 -2.87
N ASP A 233 10.55 19.18 -3.51
CA ASP A 233 10.78 19.18 -4.96
C ASP A 233 9.45 19.32 -5.73
N ALA A 234 9.24 20.48 -6.36
CA ALA A 234 8.04 20.81 -7.12
C ALA A 234 7.87 19.93 -8.36
N SER A 235 8.86 19.08 -8.67
CA SER A 235 8.82 18.11 -9.76
C SER A 235 8.11 16.80 -9.41
N TRP A 236 7.64 16.63 -8.15
CA TRP A 236 6.84 15.46 -7.76
C TRP A 236 5.45 15.51 -8.42
N PRO A 237 5.12 14.59 -9.33
CA PRO A 237 3.94 14.73 -10.19
C PRO A 237 2.77 13.81 -9.77
N PHE A 238 2.88 13.11 -8.63
CA PHE A 238 1.90 12.14 -8.16
C PHE A 238 1.40 12.56 -6.78
N ASP A 239 0.29 13.30 -6.73
CA ASP A 239 -0.38 13.61 -5.48
C ASP A 239 -1.30 12.45 -5.09
N ASN A 240 -0.72 11.47 -4.41
CA ASN A 240 -1.41 10.37 -3.74
C ASN A 240 -1.03 10.35 -2.26
#